data_AF-A0A177LKR5-F1
#
_entry.id   AF-A0A177LKR5-F1
#
_cell.length_a   1.000
_cell.length_b   1.000
_cell.length_c   1.000
_cell.angle_alpha   90.00
_cell.angle_beta   90.00
_cell.angle_gamma   90.00
#
_symmetry.space_group_name_H-M   'P 1'
#
loop_
_entity.id
_entity.type
_entity.pdbx_description
1 polymer ?
#
loop_
_entity_poly.entity_id
_entity_poly.type
_entity_poly.pdbx_seq_one_letter_code
_entity_poly.pdbx_strand_id
1 'polypeptide(L)'
;MRPKDKEKILIDLKNLIEKKLLADKKIGKGRPVNSVESVDIADFKINDDEEDRDKIIVTDVHAFVRIHLEFVENSFSSQNVQMRNNKEIEFKYNKEMDYYDLVENDVIFYNNASF
;
A
#
# COMPACT_ATOMS: atom_id res chain seq x y z
N MET A 1 -7.54 -21.37 7.71
CA MET A 1 -6.36 -20.52 7.98
C MET A 1 -6.26 -20.20 9.47
N ARG A 2 -5.07 -20.27 10.11
CA ARG A 2 -4.94 -19.98 11.56
C ARG A 2 -4.79 -18.47 11.79
N PRO A 3 -5.19 -17.92 12.95
CA PRO A 3 -5.03 -16.49 13.26
C PRO A 3 -3.60 -15.96 13.10
N LYS A 4 -2.60 -16.78 13.45
CA LYS A 4 -1.17 -16.45 13.28
C LYS A 4 -0.78 -16.25 11.82
N ASP A 5 -1.37 -17.04 10.92
CA ASP A 5 -1.11 -16.91 9.49
C ASP A 5 -1.65 -15.56 9.01
N LYS A 6 -2.86 -15.15 9.46
CA LYS A 6 -3.51 -13.87 9.10
C LYS A 6 -2.71 -12.64 9.55
N GLU A 7 -2.11 -12.70 10.73
CA GLU A 7 -1.25 -11.64 11.24
C GLU A 7 0.03 -11.51 10.40
N LYS A 8 0.67 -12.63 10.05
CA LYS A 8 1.82 -12.65 9.13
C LYS A 8 1.48 -12.01 7.79
N ILE A 9 0.33 -12.40 7.20
CA ILE A 9 -0.16 -11.79 5.95
C ILE A 9 -0.25 -10.27 6.09
N LEU A 10 -0.95 -9.78 7.12
CA LEU A 10 -1.13 -8.34 7.30
C LEU A 10 0.19 -7.59 7.42
N ILE A 11 1.16 -8.15 8.14
CA ILE A 11 2.50 -7.55 8.29
C ILE A 11 3.23 -7.51 6.93
N ASP A 12 3.26 -8.61 6.20
CA ASP A 12 3.95 -8.70 4.92
C ASP A 12 3.32 -7.74 3.88
N LEU A 13 1.99 -7.70 3.83
CA LEU A 13 1.23 -6.79 2.96
C LEU A 13 1.51 -5.32 3.29
N LYS A 14 1.51 -4.94 4.58
CA LYS A 14 1.82 -3.57 5.01
C LYS A 14 3.23 -3.16 4.60
N ASN A 15 4.22 -4.04 4.80
CA ASN A 15 5.61 -3.79 4.41
C ASN A 15 5.77 -3.60 2.90
N LEU A 16 5.04 -4.37 2.08
CA LEU A 16 5.06 -4.24 0.62
C LEU A 16 4.47 -2.90 0.16
N ILE A 17 3.33 -2.52 0.74
CA ILE A 17 2.65 -1.24 0.44
C ILE A 17 3.54 -0.06 0.83
N GLU A 18 4.17 -0.11 2.01
CA GLU A 18 5.11 0.92 2.46
C GLU A 18 6.29 1.06 1.50
N LYS A 19 6.92 -0.07 1.12
CA LYS A 19 8.00 -0.07 0.13
C LYS A 19 7.56 0.54 -1.19
N LYS A 20 6.35 0.23 -1.66
CA LYS A 20 5.83 0.78 -2.92
C LYS A 20 5.57 2.28 -2.82
N LEU A 21 4.97 2.76 -1.73
CA LEU A 21 4.76 4.19 -1.47
C LEU A 21 6.07 4.99 -1.43
N LEU A 22 7.13 4.41 -0.87
CA LEU A 22 8.46 5.04 -0.86
C LEU A 22 9.17 4.97 -2.22
N ALA A 23 8.94 3.89 -2.98
CA ALA A 23 9.54 3.70 -4.31
C ALA A 23 8.86 4.55 -5.39
N ASP A 24 7.53 4.66 -5.36
CA ASP A 24 6.77 5.57 -6.21
C ASP A 24 6.93 7.01 -5.68
N LYS A 25 8.02 7.65 -6.11
CA LYS A 25 8.38 9.06 -5.81
C LYS A 25 7.32 10.09 -6.24
N LYS A 26 6.16 9.67 -6.74
CA LYS A 26 5.10 10.54 -7.27
C LYS A 26 3.73 10.01 -6.88
N ILE A 27 3.19 10.58 -5.81
CA ILE A 27 1.78 10.48 -5.50
C ILE A 27 1.00 11.45 -6.39
N GLY A 28 -0.05 10.97 -7.07
CA GLY A 28 -1.02 11.79 -7.78
C GLY A 28 -0.36 12.80 -8.72
N LYS A 29 -0.52 14.12 -8.45
CA LYS A 29 0.06 15.24 -9.23
C LYS A 29 1.59 15.38 -9.12
N GLY A 30 2.34 14.31 -8.86
CA GLY A 30 3.80 14.30 -8.90
C GLY A 30 4.51 14.70 -7.60
N ARG A 31 3.86 14.58 -6.44
CA ARG A 31 4.48 14.95 -5.14
C ARG A 31 5.21 13.75 -4.52
N PRO A 32 6.47 13.89 -4.07
CA PRO A 32 7.21 12.78 -3.46
C PRO A 32 6.79 12.50 -2.01
N VAL A 33 6.68 11.21 -1.69
CA VAL A 33 6.63 10.71 -0.31
C VAL A 33 8.02 10.86 0.31
N ASN A 34 8.09 11.48 1.47
CA ASN A 34 9.31 11.50 2.28
C ASN A 34 9.33 10.34 3.28
N SER A 35 8.20 10.10 3.96
CA SER A 35 8.06 8.98 4.88
C SER A 35 6.63 8.45 4.92
N VAL A 36 6.49 7.17 5.24
CA VAL A 36 5.21 6.53 5.56
C VAL A 36 5.15 6.39 7.08
N GLU A 37 4.18 7.04 7.72
CA GLU A 37 4.01 6.98 9.18
C GLU A 37 3.23 5.73 9.60
N SER A 38 2.21 5.36 8.83
CA SER A 38 1.47 4.11 9.03
C SER A 38 0.73 3.66 7.78
N VAL A 39 0.52 2.33 7.69
CA VAL A 39 -0.35 1.69 6.71
C VAL A 39 -1.37 0.85 7.47
N ASP A 40 -2.64 1.06 7.15
CA ASP A 40 -3.75 0.30 7.68
C ASP A 40 -4.56 -0.36 6.57
N ILE A 41 -4.88 -1.63 6.75
CA ILE A 41 -5.63 -2.45 5.81
C ILE A 41 -6.98 -2.72 6.47
N ALA A 42 -8.03 -2.04 5.99
CA ALA A 42 -9.34 -2.09 6.61
C ALA A 42 -10.12 -3.35 6.22
N ASP A 43 -9.94 -3.83 4.99
CA ASP A 43 -10.61 -5.03 4.50
C ASP A 43 -9.76 -5.78 3.44
N PHE A 44 -9.86 -7.10 3.45
CA PHE A 44 -9.23 -7.96 2.45
C PHE A 44 -10.00 -9.27 2.30
N LYS A 45 -9.95 -9.82 1.08
CA LYS A 45 -10.54 -11.11 0.71
C LYS A 45 -9.44 -12.06 0.28
N ILE A 46 -9.56 -13.32 0.66
CA ILE A 46 -8.70 -14.39 0.17
C ILE A 46 -9.55 -15.25 -0.76
N ASN A 47 -9.05 -15.52 -1.96
CA ASN A 47 -9.64 -16.45 -2.90
C ASN A 47 -8.80 -17.72 -2.91
N ASP A 48 -9.36 -18.79 -2.36
CA ASP A 48 -8.72 -20.11 -2.18
C ASP A 48 -8.87 -21.00 -3.43
N ASP A 49 -9.57 -20.55 -4.49
CA ASP A 49 -9.94 -21.38 -5.67
C ASP A 49 -8.85 -21.48 -6.77
N GLU A 50 -7.70 -20.80 -6.64
CA GLU A 50 -6.59 -20.99 -7.60
C GLU A 50 -5.69 -22.14 -7.13
N GLU A 51 -5.75 -23.26 -7.86
CA GLU A 51 -5.16 -24.59 -7.56
C GLU A 51 -3.70 -24.61 -7.07
N ASP A 52 -2.94 -23.52 -7.24
CA ASP A 52 -1.57 -23.37 -6.76
C ASP A 52 -1.26 -22.10 -5.97
N ARG A 53 -2.17 -21.12 -5.86
CA ARG A 53 -1.82 -19.77 -5.37
C ARG A 53 -2.96 -19.12 -4.59
N ASP A 54 -2.72 -18.82 -3.32
CA ASP A 54 -3.66 -18.02 -2.54
C ASP A 54 -3.62 -16.58 -3.07
N LYS A 55 -4.72 -16.15 -3.68
CA LYS A 55 -4.89 -14.80 -4.21
C LYS A 55 -5.53 -13.94 -3.13
N ILE A 56 -4.87 -12.84 -2.77
CA ILE A 56 -5.39 -11.91 -1.76
C ILE A 56 -5.73 -10.60 -2.43
N ILE A 57 -6.98 -10.18 -2.26
CA ILE A 57 -7.53 -8.96 -2.80
C ILE A 57 -7.78 -8.01 -1.64
N VAL A 58 -6.96 -6.96 -1.56
CA VAL A 58 -7.14 -5.90 -0.56
C VAL A 58 -7.98 -4.80 -1.17
N THR A 59 -9.11 -4.48 -0.56
CA THR A 59 -10.15 -3.58 -1.13
C THR A 59 -10.08 -2.18 -0.55
N ASP A 60 -9.52 -2.01 0.65
CA ASP A 60 -9.43 -0.70 1.30
C ASP A 60 -8.14 -0.57 2.13
N VAL A 61 -7.26 0.32 1.67
CA VAL A 61 -5.99 0.64 2.34
C VAL A 61 -5.91 2.13 2.62
N HIS A 62 -5.60 2.45 3.87
CA HIS A 62 -5.34 3.80 4.34
C HIS A 62 -3.86 3.92 4.65
N ALA A 63 -3.21 4.96 4.16
CA ALA A 63 -1.81 5.24 4.47
C ALA A 63 -1.68 6.67 4.99
N PHE A 64 -1.03 6.85 6.12
CA PHE A 64 -0.62 8.16 6.62
C PHE A 64 0.81 8.39 6.18
N VAL A 65 1.01 9.41 5.34
CA VAL A 65 2.31 9.70 4.75
C VAL A 65 2.68 11.16 4.96
N ARG A 66 3.97 11.43 5.04
CA ARG A 66 4.52 12.77 5.02
C ARG A 66 5.06 13.06 3.62
N ILE A 67 4.52 14.09 2.98
CA ILE A 67 4.95 14.53 1.66
C ILE A 67 5.79 15.81 1.75
N HIS A 68 6.73 15.97 0.81
CA HIS A 68 7.43 17.25 0.60
C HIS A 68 6.68 18.09 -0.44
N LEU A 69 6.48 19.36 -0.10
CA LEU A 69 5.93 20.39 -0.97
C LEU A 69 7.05 21.34 -1.34
N GLU A 70 7.46 21.33 -2.60
CA GLU A 70 8.33 22.37 -3.15
C GLU A 70 7.45 23.48 -3.74
N PHE A 71 7.63 24.70 -3.25
CA PHE A 71 6.84 25.86 -3.70
C PHE A 71 7.57 26.65 -4.79
N VAL A 72 8.88 26.82 -4.64
CA VAL A 72 9.86 27.45 -5.55
C VAL A 72 11.23 26.81 -5.31
N GLU A 73 12.20 26.98 -6.22
CA GLU A 73 13.56 26.42 -6.06
C GLU A 73 14.10 26.66 -4.64
N ASN A 74 14.43 25.57 -3.94
CA ASN A 74 14.94 25.53 -2.57
C ASN A 74 13.99 25.98 -1.44
N SER A 75 12.68 26.11 -1.71
CA SER A 75 11.66 26.33 -0.68
C SER A 75 10.81 25.07 -0.48
N PHE A 76 11.00 24.41 0.68
CA PHE A 76 10.33 23.16 1.02
C PHE A 76 9.43 23.35 2.25
N SER A 77 8.23 22.76 2.19
CA SER A 77 7.43 22.45 3.39
C SER A 77 7.17 20.95 3.45
N SER A 78 6.85 20.44 4.63
CA SER A 78 6.31 19.10 4.77
C SER A 78 4.85 19.16 5.18
N GLN A 79 4.06 18.22 4.66
CA GLN A 79 2.67 18.05 5.07
C GLN A 79 2.40 16.58 5.36
N ASN A 80 1.67 16.32 6.45
CA ASN A 80 1.12 15.00 6.73
C ASN A 80 -0.22 14.87 6.00
N VAL A 81 -0.38 13.78 5.26
CA VAL A 81 -1.54 13.53 4.41
C VAL A 81 -2.01 12.10 4.63
N GLN A 82 -3.30 11.95 4.86
CA GLN A 82 -3.95 10.66 4.78
C GLN A 82 -4.28 10.36 3.32
N MET A 83 -3.92 9.15 2.92
CA MET A 83 -4.13 8.62 1.60
C MET A 83 -5.00 7.40 1.65
N ARG A 84 -5.79 7.21 0.59
CA ARG A 84 -6.61 6.02 0.44
C ARG A 84 -6.40 5.42 -0.92
N ASN A 85 -6.25 4.11 -0.95
CA ASN A 85 -6.32 3.34 -2.18
C ASN A 85 -7.72 2.70 -2.25
N ASN A 86 -8.53 3.17 -3.21
CA ASN A 86 -9.89 2.70 -3.44
C ASN A 86 -9.96 1.59 -4.52
N LYS A 87 -8.80 1.14 -5.01
CA LYS A 87 -8.70 0.07 -5.99
C LYS A 87 -8.35 -1.24 -5.30
N GLU A 88 -8.81 -2.35 -5.88
CA GLU A 88 -8.39 -3.65 -5.42
C GLU A 88 -6.89 -3.84 -5.67
N ILE A 89 -6.14 -4.16 -4.62
CA ILE A 89 -4.72 -4.53 -4.72
C ILE A 89 -4.64 -6.04 -4.65
N GLU A 90 -4.11 -6.64 -5.71
CA GLU A 90 -3.88 -8.06 -5.79
C GLU A 90 -2.47 -8.41 -5.27
N PHE A 91 -2.44 -9.35 -4.34
CA PHE A 91 -1.22 -10.00 -3.84
C PHE A 91 -1.27 -11.49 -4.14
N LYS A 92 -0.10 -12.03 -4.50
CA LYS A 92 0.11 -13.44 -4.77
C LYS A 92 1.01 -14.04 -3.71
N TYR A 93 0.57 -15.12 -3.09
CA TYR A 93 1.44 -15.88 -2.20
C TYR A 93 2.41 -16.75 -2.99
N ASN A 94 3.72 -16.58 -2.75
CA ASN A 94 4.76 -17.45 -3.27
C ASN A 94 5.09 -18.53 -2.24
N LYS A 95 4.58 -19.74 -2.47
CA LYS A 95 4.78 -20.92 -1.59
C LYS A 95 6.25 -21.36 -1.47
N GLU A 96 7.06 -21.15 -2.50
CA GLU A 96 8.45 -21.62 -2.53
C GLU A 96 9.35 -20.81 -1.60
N MET A 97 9.08 -19.52 -1.51
CA MET A 97 9.90 -18.56 -0.76
C MET A 97 9.16 -17.98 0.47
N ASP A 98 7.93 -18.45 0.73
CA ASP A 98 7.09 -18.08 1.88
C ASP A 98 6.90 -16.55 2.06
N TYR A 99 6.66 -15.85 0.94
CA TYR A 99 6.42 -14.40 0.92
C TYR A 99 5.30 -14.02 -0.05
N TYR A 100 4.74 -12.83 0.14
CA TYR A 100 3.74 -12.25 -0.75
C TYR A 100 4.41 -11.35 -1.80
N ASP A 101 3.93 -11.43 -3.03
CA ASP A 101 4.30 -10.53 -4.11
C ASP A 101 3.12 -9.65 -4.51
N LEU A 102 3.41 -8.39 -4.83
CA LEU A 102 2.45 -7.47 -5.40
C LEU A 102 2.29 -7.77 -6.90
N VAL A 103 1.06 -7.94 -7.38
CA VAL A 103 0.81 -7.95 -8.82
C VAL A 103 0.87 -6.51 -9.31
N GLU A 104 1.98 -6.15 -9.97
CA GLU A 104 2.25 -4.76 -10.36
C GLU A 104 1.13 -4.15 -11.21
N ASN A 105 0.51 -3.08 -10.69
CA ASN A 105 0.01 -1.86 -11.37
C ASN A 105 -1.14 -1.16 -10.63
N ASP A 106 -1.72 -1.74 -9.57
CA ASP A 106 -2.99 -1.24 -9.01
C ASP A 106 -2.91 -0.50 -7.67
N VAL A 107 -1.71 -0.29 -7.12
CA VAL A 107 -1.55 0.51 -5.90
C VAL A 107 -1.54 1.98 -6.24
N ILE A 108 -2.73 2.58 -6.37
CA ILE A 108 -2.89 4.00 -6.66
C ILE A 108 -3.52 4.68 -5.46
N PHE A 109 -2.70 5.41 -4.72
CA PHE A 109 -3.15 6.19 -3.59
C PHE A 109 -3.60 7.59 -4.00
N TYR A 110 -4.75 8.00 -3.51
CA TYR A 110 -5.31 9.34 -3.69
C TYR A 110 -5.27 10.11 -2.37
N ASN A 111 -5.05 11.43 -2.44
CA ASN A 111 -5.17 12.30 -1.27
C ASN A 111 -6.62 12.31 -0.80
N ASN A 112 -6.85 12.05 0.49
CA ASN A 112 -8.18 12.08 1.09
C ASN A 112 -8.73 13.51 1.30
N ALA A 113 -8.17 14.52 0.63
CA ALA A 113 -8.42 15.94 0.86
C ALA A 113 -9.69 16.49 0.15
N SER A 114 -10.62 15.64 -0.29
CA SER A 114 -11.83 16.12 -0.98
C SER A 114 -12.99 15.12 -0.87
N PHE A 115 -13.79 15.25 0.18
CA PHE A 115 -15.24 15.05 0.14
C PHE A 115 -15.90 16.19 0.92
#